data_AF-A0A5C6A457-F1
#
_entry.id   AF-A0A5C6A457-F1
#
_cell.length_a   1.000
_cell.length_b   1.000
_cell.length_c   1.000
_cell.angle_alpha   90.00
_cell.angle_beta   90.00
_cell.angle_gamma   90.00
#
_symmetry.space_group_name_H-M   'P 1'
#
loop_
_entity.id
_entity.type
_entity.pdbx_description
1 polymer ?
#
loop_
_entity_poly.entity_id
_entity_poly.type
_entity_poly.pdbx_seq_one_letter_code
_entity_poly.pdbx_strand_id
1 'polypeptide(L)'
;MDQTNDLDREVDDAMRLFERAHVGSAAPIPPIRPARILLVLDGSDQDLTSIRSADYLRGRHNTETLILDAREANVGQGAGLAGEAVGQIGNSRSIERIQGDAFDAILHSLKQHQVNLVILPCPFGRSFETVGQDSAGTVIDVMLSRCPVPLLITRRTDQTLAECVKRVCVLVSSECDVESRAAGWAFGMAAPQAEVSLNLVVEKEHFENVRSLIEAIHPGERFDSSKLSEILTKTHQNLHAAMNATAHEMKMNYHLLPQAGETAPPNPLSDPGQQLLVLPLEVDDRFTQGFVQDRIRRSPHPILIVPGHVPG
;
A
#
# COMPACT_ATOMS: atom_id res chain seq x y z
N MET A 1 51.10 -10.96 -5.67
CA MET A 1 49.88 -10.92 -6.50
C MET A 1 48.99 -12.11 -6.14
N ASP A 2 48.56 -12.24 -4.87
CA ASP A 2 47.75 -13.39 -4.44
C ASP A 2 46.64 -13.03 -3.42
N GLN A 3 46.45 -11.75 -3.08
CA GLN A 3 45.49 -11.33 -2.05
C GLN A 3 44.06 -11.10 -2.56
N THR A 4 43.87 -10.90 -3.87
CA THR A 4 42.53 -10.69 -4.47
C THR A 4 41.70 -11.97 -4.52
N ASN A 5 42.34 -13.13 -4.65
CA ASN A 5 41.66 -14.42 -4.84
C ASN A 5 41.12 -15.01 -3.53
N ASP A 6 41.72 -14.66 -2.38
CA ASP A 6 41.26 -15.09 -1.06
C ASP A 6 40.05 -14.27 -0.59
N LEU A 7 39.99 -12.98 -0.93
CA LEU A 7 38.88 -12.09 -0.56
C LEU A 7 37.60 -12.46 -1.32
N ASP A 8 37.70 -12.77 -2.61
CA ASP A 8 36.56 -13.23 -3.42
C ASP A 8 36.04 -14.59 -2.92
N ARG A 9 36.93 -15.48 -2.45
CA ARG A 9 36.56 -16.76 -1.85
C ARG A 9 35.89 -16.61 -0.48
N GLU A 10 36.38 -15.73 0.36
CA GLU A 10 35.78 -15.45 1.67
C GLU A 10 34.40 -14.80 1.53
N VAL A 11 34.20 -13.94 0.53
CA VAL A 11 32.90 -13.36 0.18
C VAL A 11 31.95 -14.44 -0.34
N ASP A 12 32.41 -15.32 -1.24
CA ASP A 12 31.60 -16.43 -1.76
C ASP A 12 31.19 -17.43 -0.68
N ASP A 13 32.09 -17.74 0.25
CA ASP A 13 31.80 -18.65 1.36
C ASP A 13 30.88 -18.00 2.40
N ALA A 14 31.02 -16.70 2.67
CA ALA A 14 30.07 -15.93 3.49
C ALA A 14 28.69 -15.83 2.83
N MET A 15 28.63 -15.64 1.51
CA MET A 15 27.39 -15.64 0.73
C MET A 15 26.72 -17.01 0.72
N ARG A 16 27.47 -18.10 0.58
CA ARG A 16 26.93 -19.47 0.69
C ARG A 16 26.47 -19.81 2.08
N LEU A 17 27.13 -19.30 3.13
CA LEU A 17 26.70 -19.46 4.51
C LEU A 17 25.40 -18.68 4.77
N PHE A 18 25.29 -17.47 4.20
CA PHE A 18 24.09 -16.63 4.26
C PHE A 18 22.92 -17.25 3.49
N GLU A 19 23.17 -17.81 2.31
CA GLU A 19 22.20 -18.57 1.52
C GLU A 19 21.73 -19.81 2.29
N ARG A 20 22.64 -20.62 2.84
CA ARG A 20 22.31 -21.82 3.63
C ARG A 20 21.55 -21.51 4.92
N ALA A 21 21.80 -20.36 5.54
CA ALA A 21 21.06 -19.92 6.73
C ALA A 21 19.61 -19.51 6.40
N HIS A 22 19.33 -19.16 5.15
CA HIS A 22 18.00 -18.72 4.68
C HIS A 22 17.23 -19.77 3.86
N VAL A 23 17.80 -20.94 3.57
CA VAL A 23 17.05 -22.08 3.00
C VAL A 23 16.27 -22.81 4.10
N GLY A 24 15.40 -22.08 4.80
CA GLY A 24 14.33 -22.62 5.63
C GLY A 24 12.99 -22.24 5.03
N SER A 25 11.97 -23.08 5.18
CA SER A 25 10.59 -22.67 4.90
C SER A 25 10.27 -21.45 5.76
N ALA A 26 10.15 -20.27 5.16
CA ALA A 26 9.78 -19.07 5.89
C ALA A 26 8.40 -19.27 6.53
N ALA A 27 8.24 -18.78 7.76
CA ALA A 27 6.97 -18.88 8.46
C ALA A 27 5.88 -18.10 7.69
N PRO A 28 4.65 -18.64 7.59
CA PRO A 28 3.52 -17.90 7.04
C PRO A 28 3.31 -16.57 7.76
N ILE A 29 2.95 -15.55 7.00
CA ILE A 29 2.66 -14.21 7.48
C ILE A 29 1.24 -14.22 8.05
N PRO A 30 1.03 -13.83 9.32
CA PRO A 30 -0.30 -13.77 9.90
C PRO A 30 -1.14 -12.68 9.19
N PRO A 31 -2.30 -13.02 8.61
CA PRO A 31 -3.16 -12.04 7.94
C PRO A 31 -3.72 -11.00 8.92
N ILE A 32 -3.62 -9.71 8.57
CA ILE A 32 -4.09 -8.58 9.39
C ILE A 32 -5.42 -8.08 8.85
N ARG A 33 -6.46 -8.10 9.69
CA ARG A 33 -7.82 -7.72 9.30
C ARG A 33 -8.24 -6.38 9.92
N PRO A 34 -9.05 -5.58 9.21
CA PRO A 34 -9.68 -4.42 9.82
C PRO A 34 -10.64 -4.89 10.91
N ALA A 35 -10.59 -4.22 12.05
CA ALA A 35 -11.46 -4.51 13.19
C ALA A 35 -12.32 -3.29 13.52
N ARG A 36 -11.70 -2.11 13.54
CA ARG A 36 -12.37 -0.83 13.69
C ARG A 36 -11.78 0.15 12.70
N ILE A 37 -12.61 0.74 11.86
CA ILE A 37 -12.18 1.68 10.81
C ILE A 37 -12.71 3.07 11.06
N LEU A 38 -11.97 4.07 10.56
CA LEU A 38 -12.45 5.43 10.39
C LEU A 38 -12.79 5.64 8.91
N LEU A 39 -14.07 5.82 8.60
CA LEU A 39 -14.53 6.28 7.29
C LEU A 39 -14.60 7.81 7.30
N VAL A 40 -13.81 8.44 6.45
CA VAL A 40 -13.82 9.89 6.29
C VAL A 40 -14.63 10.27 5.06
N LEU A 41 -15.54 11.23 5.23
CA LEU A 41 -16.37 11.79 4.17
C LEU A 41 -16.00 13.26 3.96
N ASP A 42 -15.89 13.67 2.71
CA ASP A 42 -15.49 15.02 2.33
C ASP A 42 -16.46 15.71 1.36
N GLY A 43 -17.57 15.04 1.02
CA GLY A 43 -18.58 15.52 0.08
C GLY A 43 -18.23 15.32 -1.39
N SER A 44 -17.14 14.61 -1.70
CA SER A 44 -16.78 14.24 -3.07
C SER A 44 -17.57 13.03 -3.58
N ASP A 45 -17.50 12.77 -4.89
CA ASP A 45 -18.18 11.62 -5.51
C ASP A 45 -17.66 10.27 -4.98
N GLN A 46 -16.43 10.26 -4.44
CA GLN A 46 -15.76 9.09 -3.89
C GLN A 46 -16.35 8.64 -2.55
N ASP A 47 -17.12 9.48 -1.87
CA ASP A 47 -17.77 9.14 -0.60
C ASP A 47 -18.66 7.90 -0.76
N LEU A 48 -19.43 7.80 -1.85
CA LEU A 48 -20.30 6.65 -2.10
C LEU A 48 -19.52 5.33 -2.20
N THR A 49 -18.39 5.34 -2.89
CA THR A 49 -17.54 4.13 -3.01
C THR A 49 -16.78 3.84 -1.72
N SER A 50 -16.44 4.87 -0.94
CA SER A 50 -15.84 4.71 0.39
C SER A 50 -16.84 4.10 1.38
N ILE A 51 -18.12 4.52 1.36
CA ILE A 51 -19.21 3.92 2.14
C ILE A 51 -19.40 2.44 1.76
N ARG A 52 -19.46 2.13 0.46
CA ARG A 52 -19.56 0.74 -0.02
C ARG A 52 -18.36 -0.12 0.40
N SER A 53 -17.17 0.46 0.44
CA SER A 53 -15.96 -0.21 0.92
C SER A 53 -16.05 -0.53 2.41
N ALA A 54 -16.53 0.41 3.23
CA ALA A 54 -16.76 0.18 4.65
C ALA A 54 -17.84 -0.90 4.89
N ASP A 55 -18.93 -0.89 4.13
CA ASP A 55 -19.98 -1.92 4.22
C ASP A 55 -19.47 -3.30 3.80
N TYR A 56 -18.67 -3.37 2.73
CA TYR A 56 -18.00 -4.61 2.34
C TYR A 56 -17.13 -5.18 3.48
N LEU A 57 -16.31 -4.33 4.13
CA LEU A 57 -15.48 -4.73 5.26
C LEU A 57 -16.32 -5.14 6.48
N ARG A 58 -17.47 -4.51 6.68
CA ARG A 58 -18.44 -4.92 7.70
C ARG A 58 -18.94 -6.34 7.43
N GLY A 59 -19.40 -6.63 6.21
CA GLY A 59 -19.89 -7.95 5.82
C GLY A 59 -18.82 -9.03 5.88
N ARG A 60 -17.57 -8.69 5.51
CA ARG A 60 -16.47 -9.67 5.39
C ARG A 60 -15.75 -9.96 6.71
N HIS A 61 -15.62 -8.97 7.58
CA HIS A 61 -14.77 -9.03 8.79
C HIS A 61 -15.50 -8.63 10.08
N ASN A 62 -16.80 -8.32 10.03
CA ASN A 62 -17.58 -7.82 11.17
C ASN A 62 -16.97 -6.54 11.78
N THR A 63 -16.40 -5.68 10.92
CA THR A 63 -15.74 -4.43 11.28
C THR A 63 -16.71 -3.44 11.98
N GLU A 64 -16.23 -2.64 12.93
CA GLU A 64 -16.91 -1.44 13.45
C GLU A 64 -16.50 -0.21 12.63
N THR A 65 -17.46 0.63 12.25
CA THR A 65 -17.18 1.82 11.42
C THR A 65 -17.50 3.10 12.18
N LEU A 66 -16.48 3.95 12.36
CA LEU A 66 -16.66 5.33 12.82
C LEU A 66 -16.68 6.26 11.60
N ILE A 67 -17.66 7.14 11.53
CA ILE A 67 -17.86 8.00 10.35
C ILE A 67 -17.62 9.46 10.72
N LEU A 68 -16.68 10.10 10.03
CA LEU A 68 -16.31 11.49 10.21
C LEU A 68 -16.67 12.29 8.95
N ASP A 69 -17.55 13.29 9.09
CA ASP A 69 -17.72 14.35 8.08
C ASP A 69 -16.59 15.36 8.29
N ALA A 70 -15.58 15.34 7.41
CA ALA A 70 -14.34 16.10 7.56
C ALA A 70 -14.33 17.45 6.84
N ARG A 71 -15.42 17.82 6.16
CA ARG A 71 -15.55 19.10 5.43
C ARG A 71 -15.22 20.29 6.34
N GLU A 72 -14.39 21.22 5.84
CA GLU A 72 -14.08 22.48 6.51
C GLU A 72 -15.34 23.35 6.54
N ALA A 73 -15.70 23.86 7.72
CA ALA A 73 -17.07 24.24 8.02
C ALA A 73 -17.65 25.38 7.16
N ASN A 74 -18.79 25.09 6.54
CA ASN A 74 -19.98 25.95 6.48
C ASN A 74 -21.27 25.08 6.50
N VAL A 75 -21.25 23.96 7.21
CA VAL A 75 -22.41 23.05 7.30
C VAL A 75 -23.30 23.50 8.45
N GLY A 76 -24.06 24.57 8.21
CA GLY A 76 -25.15 24.96 9.10
C GLY A 76 -26.23 23.88 9.12
N GLN A 77 -26.58 23.38 10.30
CA GLN A 77 -27.86 22.76 10.70
C GLN A 77 -28.55 21.75 9.75
N GLY A 78 -27.87 21.19 8.76
CA GLY A 78 -28.31 20.04 7.98
C GLY A 78 -27.86 18.74 8.64
N ALA A 79 -28.53 17.62 8.33
CA ALA A 79 -27.99 16.30 8.66
C ALA A 79 -26.61 16.17 8.02
N GLY A 80 -25.55 16.06 8.84
CA GLY A 80 -24.18 15.90 8.33
C GLY A 80 -24.06 14.60 7.52
N LEU A 81 -23.11 14.55 6.58
CA LEU A 81 -22.90 13.36 5.72
C LEU A 81 -22.70 12.10 6.56
N ALA A 82 -22.04 12.24 7.71
CA ALA A 82 -21.83 11.15 8.64
C ALA A 82 -23.16 10.56 9.16
N GLY A 83 -24.18 11.39 9.41
CA GLY A 83 -25.49 10.95 9.87
C GLY A 83 -26.26 10.16 8.79
N GLU A 84 -26.19 10.59 7.54
CA GLU A 84 -26.79 9.90 6.40
C GLU A 84 -26.10 8.56 6.10
N ALA A 85 -24.79 8.49 6.30
CA ALA A 85 -24.00 7.28 6.08
C ALA A 85 -24.21 6.20 7.15
N VAL A 86 -24.58 6.56 8.40
CA VAL A 86 -24.82 5.57 9.48
C VAL A 86 -25.86 4.51 9.06
N GLY A 87 -26.90 4.91 8.34
CA GLY A 87 -27.96 4.01 7.89
C GLY A 87 -27.55 3.02 6.80
N GLN A 88 -26.37 3.23 6.18
CA GLN A 88 -25.91 2.43 5.04
C GLN A 88 -24.90 1.35 5.43
N ILE A 89 -24.31 1.43 6.63
CA ILE A 89 -23.26 0.53 7.08
C ILE A 89 -23.68 -0.08 8.43
N GLY A 90 -23.75 -1.41 8.50
CA GLY A 90 -24.03 -2.09 9.75
C GLY A 90 -22.95 -1.83 10.82
N ASN A 91 -23.34 -1.72 12.11
CA ASN A 91 -22.42 -1.44 13.23
C ASN A 91 -21.55 -0.19 13.00
N SER A 92 -22.19 0.88 12.53
CA SER A 92 -21.54 2.17 12.33
C SER A 92 -22.11 3.25 13.26
N ARG A 93 -21.32 4.29 13.51
CA ARG A 93 -21.76 5.50 14.20
C ARG A 93 -21.00 6.72 13.71
N SER A 94 -21.65 7.87 13.69
CA SER A 94 -20.98 9.14 13.46
C SER A 94 -20.12 9.54 14.66
N ILE A 95 -19.05 10.27 14.39
CA ILE A 95 -18.22 10.93 15.41
C ILE A 95 -18.18 12.43 15.16
N GLU A 96 -17.95 13.19 16.23
CA GLU A 96 -17.89 14.64 16.16
C GLU A 96 -16.58 15.11 15.52
N ARG A 97 -16.69 16.05 14.58
CA ARG A 97 -15.54 16.71 13.97
C ARG A 97 -15.07 17.83 14.88
N ILE A 98 -13.79 17.87 15.21
CA ILE A 98 -13.18 19.03 15.87
C ILE A 98 -13.06 20.23 14.90
N GLN A 99 -12.88 21.43 15.45
CA GLN A 99 -12.57 22.61 14.65
C GLN A 99 -11.14 22.54 14.09
N GLY A 100 -10.91 23.19 12.94
CA GLY A 100 -9.63 23.20 12.22
C GLY A 100 -9.71 22.54 10.84
N ASP A 101 -8.54 22.33 10.25
CA ASP A 101 -8.37 21.75 8.92
C ASP A 101 -8.80 20.28 8.90
N ALA A 102 -9.16 19.77 7.72
CA ALA A 102 -9.65 18.40 7.60
C ALA A 102 -8.65 17.34 8.11
N PHE A 103 -7.35 17.50 7.79
CA PHE A 103 -6.32 16.56 8.24
C PHE A 103 -6.12 16.58 9.76
N ASP A 104 -6.27 17.72 10.43
CA ASP A 104 -6.18 17.80 11.90
C ASP A 104 -7.35 17.08 12.57
N ALA A 105 -8.56 17.22 12.01
CA ALA A 105 -9.73 16.50 12.51
C ALA A 105 -9.59 14.97 12.35
N ILE A 106 -9.03 14.51 11.23
CA ILE A 106 -8.77 13.08 10.98
C ILE A 106 -7.71 12.56 11.96
N LEU A 107 -6.56 13.22 12.06
CA LEU A 107 -5.47 12.82 12.96
C LEU A 107 -5.90 12.84 14.43
N HIS A 108 -6.74 13.78 14.83
CA HIS A 108 -7.32 13.81 16.17
C HIS A 108 -8.22 12.61 16.44
N SER A 109 -9.12 12.29 15.50
CA SER A 109 -10.04 11.15 15.60
C SER A 109 -9.29 9.82 15.71
N LEU A 110 -8.18 9.68 14.97
CA LEU A 110 -7.28 8.53 15.04
C LEU A 110 -6.72 8.31 16.45
N LYS A 111 -6.27 9.38 17.10
CA LYS A 111 -5.73 9.33 18.47
C LYS A 111 -6.78 8.96 19.51
N GLN A 112 -8.04 9.38 19.31
CA GLN A 112 -9.10 9.16 20.29
C GLN A 112 -9.76 7.77 20.21
N HIS A 113 -9.85 7.18 19.02
CA HIS A 113 -10.77 6.07 18.80
C HIS A 113 -10.13 4.70 18.57
N GLN A 114 -8.81 4.61 18.56
CA GLN A 114 -8.06 3.34 18.38
C GLN A 114 -8.53 2.55 17.16
N VAL A 115 -8.71 3.23 16.02
CA VAL A 115 -9.01 2.56 14.76
C VAL A 115 -7.73 1.93 14.20
N ASN A 116 -7.85 0.88 13.38
CA ASN A 116 -6.70 0.20 12.78
C ASN A 116 -6.61 0.33 11.25
N LEU A 117 -7.51 1.09 10.63
CA LEU A 117 -7.50 1.46 9.20
C LEU A 117 -8.35 2.71 9.00
N VAL A 118 -7.94 3.60 8.09
CA VAL A 118 -8.74 4.76 7.64
C VAL A 118 -9.10 4.57 6.18
N ILE A 119 -10.33 4.91 5.80
CA ILE A 119 -10.75 5.03 4.41
C ILE A 119 -10.83 6.51 4.06
N LEU A 120 -10.08 6.93 3.04
CA LEU A 120 -9.98 8.32 2.58
C LEU A 120 -10.37 8.45 1.10
N PRO A 121 -11.27 9.38 0.74
CA PRO A 121 -11.47 9.79 -0.64
C PRO A 121 -10.24 10.53 -1.20
N CYS A 122 -9.97 10.37 -2.50
CA CYS A 122 -8.88 11.06 -3.20
C CYS A 122 -9.24 11.33 -4.68
N PRO A 123 -9.20 12.58 -5.17
CA PRO A 123 -8.65 13.76 -4.48
C PRO A 123 -9.59 14.26 -3.37
N PHE A 124 -9.03 14.71 -2.26
CA PHE A 124 -9.84 15.13 -1.12
C PHE A 124 -10.61 16.43 -1.41
N GLY A 125 -11.92 16.42 -1.17
CA GLY A 125 -12.88 17.50 -1.36
C GLY A 125 -13.18 17.82 -2.82
N ARG A 126 -12.77 16.96 -3.77
CA ARG A 126 -12.90 17.22 -5.22
C ARG A 126 -13.20 15.95 -6.01
N SER A 127 -13.95 16.09 -7.10
CA SER A 127 -14.23 14.97 -8.00
C SER A 127 -13.00 14.56 -8.82
N PHE A 128 -12.71 13.26 -8.89
CA PHE A 128 -11.63 12.71 -9.73
C PHE A 128 -11.82 13.09 -11.19
N GLU A 129 -13.07 13.09 -11.68
CA GLU A 129 -13.37 13.43 -13.08
C GLU A 129 -12.99 14.88 -13.44
N THR A 130 -12.91 15.76 -12.44
CA THR A 130 -12.54 17.16 -12.64
C THR A 130 -11.03 17.39 -12.55
N VAL A 131 -10.34 16.77 -11.57
CA VAL A 131 -8.91 17.04 -11.31
C VAL A 131 -7.96 15.97 -11.86
N GLY A 132 -8.49 14.79 -12.24
CA GLY A 132 -7.73 13.70 -12.81
C GLY A 132 -6.53 13.26 -11.96
N GLN A 133 -5.41 13.03 -12.64
CA GLN A 133 -4.15 12.58 -12.05
C GLN A 133 -3.32 13.74 -11.46
N ASP A 134 -3.70 14.98 -11.72
CA ASP A 134 -2.90 16.16 -11.41
C ASP A 134 -2.85 16.50 -9.91
N SER A 135 -3.76 15.92 -9.11
CA SER A 135 -3.83 16.21 -7.69
C SER A 135 -4.29 15.02 -6.85
N ALA A 136 -3.58 14.75 -5.76
CA ALA A 136 -4.07 13.95 -4.64
C ALA A 136 -4.65 14.86 -3.53
N GLY A 137 -4.13 16.07 -3.38
CA GLY A 137 -4.56 17.09 -2.43
C GLY A 137 -3.77 17.06 -1.11
N THR A 138 -3.70 18.21 -0.44
CA THR A 138 -2.90 18.43 0.78
C THR A 138 -3.25 17.46 1.91
N VAL A 139 -4.52 17.06 2.03
CA VAL A 139 -4.93 16.08 3.05
C VAL A 139 -4.20 14.75 2.82
N ILE A 140 -4.10 14.27 1.59
CA ILE A 140 -3.37 13.03 1.29
C ILE A 140 -1.89 13.19 1.64
N ASP A 141 -1.25 14.28 1.23
CA ASP A 141 0.17 14.52 1.51
C ASP A 141 0.48 14.52 3.03
N VAL A 142 -0.37 15.18 3.83
CA VAL A 142 -0.24 15.20 5.29
C VAL A 142 -0.50 13.82 5.89
N MET A 143 -1.52 13.10 5.39
CA MET A 143 -1.85 11.77 5.90
C MET A 143 -0.76 10.75 5.61
N LEU A 144 -0.10 10.79 4.44
CA LEU A 144 1.07 9.95 4.16
C LEU A 144 2.23 10.21 5.13
N SER A 145 2.38 11.47 5.56
CA SER A 145 3.48 11.88 6.44
C SER A 145 3.20 11.64 7.92
N ARG A 146 1.93 11.57 8.34
CA ARG A 146 1.56 11.64 9.77
C ARG A 146 0.56 10.60 10.24
N CYS A 147 -0.03 9.79 9.34
CA CYS A 147 -1.02 8.81 9.73
C CYS A 147 -0.37 7.56 10.34
N PRO A 148 -0.65 7.22 11.62
CA PRO A 148 -0.04 6.09 12.29
C PRO A 148 -0.64 4.73 11.90
N VAL A 149 -1.70 4.72 11.10
CA VAL A 149 -2.43 3.51 10.73
C VAL A 149 -2.60 3.41 9.21
N PRO A 150 -2.83 2.21 8.66
CA PRO A 150 -3.06 2.02 7.24
C PRO A 150 -4.15 2.93 6.67
N LEU A 151 -3.94 3.35 5.42
CA LEU A 151 -4.82 4.23 4.65
C LEU A 151 -5.34 3.48 3.42
N LEU A 152 -6.64 3.26 3.34
CA LEU A 152 -7.30 2.84 2.11
C LEU A 152 -7.78 4.07 1.34
N ILE A 153 -7.12 4.37 0.24
CA ILE A 153 -7.43 5.49 -0.63
C ILE A 153 -8.42 5.06 -1.70
N THR A 154 -9.58 5.72 -1.74
CA THR A 154 -10.62 5.53 -2.77
C THR A 154 -10.49 6.62 -3.83
N ARG A 155 -10.16 6.25 -5.07
CA ARG A 155 -9.95 7.22 -6.16
C ARG A 155 -11.11 7.41 -7.10
N ARG A 156 -11.63 6.30 -7.61
CA ARG A 156 -12.70 6.29 -8.61
C ARG A 156 -13.93 5.57 -8.08
N THR A 157 -15.09 5.96 -8.60
CA THR A 157 -16.36 5.41 -8.15
C THR A 157 -16.65 4.02 -8.74
N ASP A 158 -16.03 3.69 -9.88
CA ASP A 158 -16.17 2.42 -10.60
C ASP A 158 -15.26 1.29 -10.06
N GLN A 159 -14.26 1.61 -9.24
CA GLN A 159 -13.30 0.66 -8.67
C GLN A 159 -13.71 0.22 -7.27
N THR A 160 -14.70 -0.68 -7.18
CA THR A 160 -15.22 -1.14 -5.89
C THR A 160 -14.23 -2.06 -5.17
N LEU A 161 -14.09 -1.90 -3.85
CA LEU A 161 -13.18 -2.74 -3.06
C LEU A 161 -13.51 -4.22 -3.19
N ALA A 162 -14.80 -4.58 -3.22
CA ALA A 162 -15.28 -5.97 -3.29
C ALA A 162 -14.74 -6.74 -4.51
N GLU A 163 -14.60 -6.07 -5.64
CA GLU A 163 -13.99 -6.64 -6.85
C GLU A 163 -12.47 -6.56 -6.80
N CYS A 164 -11.92 -5.43 -6.35
CA CYS A 164 -10.48 -5.20 -6.28
C CYS A 164 -9.76 -6.20 -5.37
N VAL A 165 -10.35 -6.65 -4.26
CA VAL A 165 -9.70 -7.61 -3.36
C VAL A 165 -9.63 -9.05 -3.90
N LYS A 166 -10.19 -9.32 -5.09
CA LYS A 166 -9.99 -10.61 -5.79
C LYS A 166 -8.60 -10.71 -6.42
N ARG A 167 -7.93 -9.58 -6.65
CA ARG A 167 -6.56 -9.47 -7.16
C ARG A 167 -5.80 -8.45 -6.32
N VAL A 168 -4.91 -8.90 -5.45
CA VAL A 168 -4.18 -8.04 -4.52
C VAL A 168 -2.71 -7.98 -4.90
N CYS A 169 -2.21 -6.78 -5.17
CA CYS A 169 -0.86 -6.56 -5.64
C CYS A 169 -0.06 -5.81 -4.58
N VAL A 170 0.94 -6.46 -3.99
CA VAL A 170 1.91 -5.83 -3.08
C VAL A 170 3.04 -5.27 -3.94
N LEU A 171 3.17 -3.94 -4.02
CA LEU A 171 4.24 -3.29 -4.79
C LEU A 171 5.34 -2.85 -3.84
N VAL A 172 6.57 -3.27 -4.12
CA VAL A 172 7.76 -2.91 -3.36
C VAL A 172 8.79 -2.34 -4.32
N SER A 173 9.21 -1.10 -4.11
CA SER A 173 10.20 -0.41 -4.94
C SER A 173 11.62 -0.42 -4.35
N SER A 174 11.72 -0.66 -3.06
CA SER A 174 12.96 -0.71 -2.29
C SER A 174 12.72 -1.50 -1.00
N GLU A 175 13.78 -2.04 -0.43
CA GLU A 175 13.72 -2.71 0.87
C GLU A 175 13.19 -1.74 1.93
N CYS A 176 12.17 -2.15 2.67
CA CYS A 176 11.67 -1.41 3.83
C CYS A 176 11.14 -2.36 4.91
N ASP A 177 11.30 -1.95 6.17
CA ASP A 177 10.94 -2.75 7.35
C ASP A 177 9.43 -3.06 7.47
N VAL A 178 8.62 -2.47 6.59
CA VAL A 178 7.16 -2.51 6.64
C VAL A 178 6.55 -3.57 5.72
N GLU A 179 7.33 -4.14 4.81
CA GLU A 179 6.87 -5.09 3.78
C GLU A 179 6.10 -6.28 4.35
N SER A 180 6.65 -6.92 5.39
CA SER A 180 5.99 -8.08 6.01
C SER A 180 4.62 -7.71 6.58
N ARG A 181 4.49 -6.51 7.17
CA ARG A 181 3.21 -6.02 7.68
C ARG A 181 2.27 -5.65 6.53
N ALA A 182 2.78 -5.07 5.46
CA ALA A 182 2.00 -4.76 4.25
C ALA A 182 1.44 -6.03 3.60
N ALA A 183 2.26 -7.09 3.50
CA ALA A 183 1.83 -8.41 3.06
C ALA A 183 0.77 -9.02 4.00
N GLY A 184 0.94 -8.88 5.32
CA GLY A 184 -0.07 -9.31 6.30
C GLY A 184 -1.43 -8.63 6.05
N TRP A 185 -1.45 -7.33 5.79
CA TRP A 185 -2.66 -6.60 5.37
C TRP A 185 -3.20 -7.07 4.02
N ALA A 186 -2.33 -7.30 3.02
CA ALA A 186 -2.73 -7.79 1.71
C ALA A 186 -3.51 -9.11 1.82
N PHE A 187 -2.97 -10.10 2.53
CA PHE A 187 -3.64 -11.38 2.78
C PHE A 187 -4.89 -11.24 3.65
N GLY A 188 -4.90 -10.30 4.60
CA GLY A 188 -6.05 -10.06 5.45
C GLY A 188 -7.23 -9.42 4.73
N MET A 189 -6.95 -8.61 3.71
CA MET A 189 -7.94 -7.95 2.86
C MET A 189 -8.40 -8.83 1.69
N ALA A 190 -7.57 -9.77 1.23
CA ALA A 190 -7.84 -10.62 0.09
C ALA A 190 -9.17 -11.41 0.22
N ALA A 191 -9.91 -11.45 -0.88
CA ALA A 191 -11.09 -12.30 -1.00
C ALA A 191 -10.70 -13.79 -0.95
N PRO A 192 -11.61 -14.71 -0.58
CA PRO A 192 -11.35 -16.14 -0.71
C PRO A 192 -10.91 -16.49 -2.14
N GLN A 193 -9.86 -17.32 -2.27
CA GLN A 193 -9.28 -17.72 -3.57
C GLN A 193 -8.77 -16.56 -4.43
N ALA A 194 -8.46 -15.41 -3.83
CA ALA A 194 -7.86 -14.30 -4.54
C ALA A 194 -6.52 -14.68 -5.20
N GLU A 195 -6.17 -13.91 -6.22
CA GLU A 195 -4.82 -13.82 -6.75
C GLU A 195 -4.04 -12.79 -5.93
N VAL A 196 -2.87 -13.16 -5.42
CA VAL A 196 -1.98 -12.26 -4.69
C VAL A 196 -0.63 -12.21 -5.39
N SER A 197 -0.11 -11.03 -5.67
CA SER A 197 1.21 -10.89 -6.27
C SER A 197 2.15 -10.04 -5.41
N LEU A 198 3.43 -10.40 -5.43
CA LEU A 198 4.52 -9.55 -4.98
C LEU A 198 5.20 -8.97 -6.22
N ASN A 199 5.04 -7.67 -6.42
CA ASN A 199 5.58 -6.95 -7.56
C ASN A 199 6.82 -6.17 -7.09
N LEU A 200 8.00 -6.63 -7.51
CA LEU A 200 9.27 -5.95 -7.23
C LEU A 200 9.50 -4.92 -8.33
N VAL A 201 9.35 -3.64 -7.99
CA VAL A 201 9.31 -2.55 -8.95
C VAL A 201 10.66 -1.86 -9.04
N VAL A 202 11.23 -1.87 -10.25
CA VAL A 202 12.49 -1.20 -10.55
C VAL A 202 12.20 0.14 -11.20
N GLU A 203 12.31 1.24 -10.45
CA GLU A 203 12.23 2.58 -11.04
C GLU A 203 13.44 2.85 -11.94
N LYS A 204 13.20 3.49 -13.08
CA LYS A 204 14.21 3.69 -14.13
C LYS A 204 15.43 4.47 -13.63
N GLU A 205 15.20 5.53 -12.86
CA GLU A 205 16.29 6.30 -12.26
C GLU A 205 17.13 5.46 -11.30
N HIS A 206 16.47 4.60 -10.50
CA HIS A 206 17.17 3.69 -9.60
C HIS A 206 17.99 2.65 -10.39
N PHE A 207 17.42 2.07 -11.45
CA PHE A 207 18.16 1.18 -12.35
C PHE A 207 19.38 1.87 -12.97
N GLU A 208 19.21 3.09 -13.49
CA GLU A 208 20.30 3.84 -14.12
C GLU A 208 21.41 4.17 -13.11
N ASN A 209 21.04 4.57 -11.88
CA ASN A 209 21.98 4.86 -10.81
C ASN A 209 22.77 3.61 -10.37
N VAL A 210 22.09 2.49 -10.13
CA VAL A 210 22.72 1.22 -9.72
C VAL A 210 23.61 0.69 -10.83
N ARG A 211 23.15 0.73 -12.08
CA ARG A 211 23.95 0.35 -13.24
C ARG A 211 25.25 1.16 -13.32
N SER A 212 25.17 2.48 -13.20
CA SER A 212 26.35 3.35 -13.25
C SER A 212 27.35 3.06 -12.12
N LEU A 213 26.87 2.73 -10.92
CA LEU A 213 27.74 2.34 -9.80
C LEU A 213 28.43 0.98 -10.07
N ILE A 214 27.69 -0.03 -10.51
CA ILE A 214 28.23 -1.36 -10.77
C ILE A 214 29.21 -1.34 -11.95
N GLU A 215 28.90 -0.63 -13.03
CA GLU A 215 29.80 -0.48 -14.19
C GLU A 215 31.10 0.26 -13.82
N ALA A 216 31.07 1.14 -12.81
CA ALA A 216 32.27 1.80 -12.29
C ALA A 216 33.12 0.88 -11.39
N ILE A 217 32.49 -0.02 -10.63
CA ILE A 217 33.17 -0.99 -9.76
C ILE A 217 33.73 -2.17 -10.55
N HIS A 218 33.02 -2.62 -11.60
CA HIS A 218 33.42 -3.72 -12.47
C HIS A 218 33.56 -3.25 -13.94
N PRO A 219 34.65 -2.54 -14.27
CA PRO A 219 34.87 -2.03 -15.62
C PRO A 219 34.87 -3.18 -16.65
N GLY A 220 33.92 -3.15 -17.58
CA GLY A 220 33.80 -4.13 -18.66
C GLY A 220 32.63 -5.11 -18.50
N GLU A 221 31.98 -5.16 -17.34
CA GLU A 221 30.70 -5.86 -17.21
C GLU A 221 29.54 -4.99 -17.71
N ARG A 222 28.64 -5.57 -18.51
CA ARG A 222 27.36 -4.95 -18.82
C ARG A 222 26.34 -5.40 -17.79
N PHE A 223 25.71 -4.44 -17.13
CA PHE A 223 24.64 -4.69 -16.18
C PHE A 223 23.29 -4.40 -16.84
N ASP A 224 22.43 -5.43 -16.90
CA ASP A 224 21.11 -5.35 -17.53
C ASP A 224 19.98 -5.50 -16.50
N SER A 225 18.73 -5.30 -16.93
CA SER A 225 17.55 -5.37 -16.06
C SER A 225 17.30 -6.76 -15.48
N SER A 226 17.81 -7.82 -16.12
CA SER A 226 17.66 -9.19 -15.65
C SER A 226 18.48 -9.44 -14.40
N LYS A 227 19.74 -9.00 -14.37
CA LYS A 227 20.61 -9.07 -13.18
C LYS A 227 20.05 -8.28 -12.00
N LEU A 228 19.48 -7.09 -12.23
CA LEU A 228 18.86 -6.34 -11.13
C LEU A 228 17.61 -7.04 -10.58
N SER A 229 16.81 -7.66 -11.45
CA SER A 229 15.65 -8.45 -11.03
C SER A 229 16.04 -9.65 -10.18
N GLU A 230 17.15 -10.32 -10.50
CA GLU A 230 17.72 -11.40 -9.70
C GLU A 230 18.18 -10.90 -8.32
N ILE A 231 18.88 -9.77 -8.28
CA ILE A 231 19.32 -9.15 -7.01
C ILE A 231 18.10 -8.80 -6.14
N LEU A 232 17.09 -8.15 -6.69
CA LEU A 232 15.88 -7.78 -5.94
C LEU A 232 15.14 -9.01 -5.43
N THR A 233 15.05 -10.07 -6.24
CA THR A 233 14.46 -11.34 -5.82
C THR A 233 15.24 -11.94 -4.66
N LYS A 234 16.58 -11.85 -4.68
CA LYS A 234 17.43 -12.32 -3.59
C LYS A 234 17.25 -11.50 -2.32
N THR A 235 17.19 -10.17 -2.42
CA THR A 235 16.93 -9.26 -1.29
C THR A 235 15.58 -9.57 -0.65
N HIS A 236 14.55 -9.86 -1.44
CA HIS A 236 13.19 -10.11 -0.96
C HIS A 236 12.86 -11.61 -0.82
N GLN A 237 13.85 -12.51 -0.81
CA GLN A 237 13.60 -13.96 -0.82
C GLN A 237 12.78 -14.41 0.39
N ASN A 238 13.02 -13.79 1.56
CA ASN A 238 12.34 -14.13 2.81
C ASN A 238 10.86 -13.74 2.74
N LEU A 239 10.58 -12.53 2.24
CA LEU A 239 9.22 -12.05 2.02
C LEU A 239 8.50 -12.93 1.00
N HIS A 240 9.15 -13.22 -0.14
CA HIS A 240 8.61 -14.10 -1.18
C HIS A 240 8.23 -15.47 -0.62
N ALA A 241 9.14 -16.12 0.11
CA ALA A 241 8.90 -17.42 0.73
C ALA A 241 7.75 -17.38 1.73
N ALA A 242 7.69 -16.34 2.58
CA ALA A 242 6.65 -16.18 3.59
C ALA A 242 5.28 -15.90 2.95
N MET A 243 5.22 -15.07 1.91
CA MET A 243 3.99 -14.82 1.15
C MET A 243 3.50 -16.08 0.43
N ASN A 244 4.40 -16.84 -0.20
CA ASN A 244 4.04 -18.11 -0.84
C ASN A 244 3.48 -19.12 0.17
N ALA A 245 4.11 -19.25 1.35
CA ALA A 245 3.62 -20.11 2.43
C ALA A 245 2.22 -19.68 2.90
N THR A 246 1.99 -18.38 3.07
CA THR A 246 0.70 -17.80 3.45
C THR A 246 -0.38 -18.09 2.41
N ALA A 247 -0.08 -17.86 1.13
CA ALA A 247 -1.00 -18.13 0.03
C ALA A 247 -1.38 -19.61 -0.04
N HIS A 248 -0.42 -20.51 0.18
CA HIS A 248 -0.66 -21.94 0.23
C HIS A 248 -1.63 -22.33 1.37
N GLU A 249 -1.39 -21.84 2.59
CA GLU A 249 -2.29 -22.09 3.73
C GLU A 249 -3.70 -21.54 3.51
N MET A 250 -3.80 -20.37 2.87
CA MET A 250 -5.07 -19.70 2.59
C MET A 250 -5.75 -20.18 1.29
N LYS A 251 -5.13 -21.12 0.56
CA LYS A 251 -5.61 -21.64 -0.74
C LYS A 251 -5.83 -20.53 -1.78
N MET A 252 -4.86 -19.62 -1.88
CA MET A 252 -4.80 -18.51 -2.82
C MET A 252 -3.74 -18.77 -3.90
N ASN A 253 -3.85 -18.05 -5.02
CA ASN A 253 -2.82 -18.09 -6.06
C ASN A 253 -1.78 -17.01 -5.75
N TYR A 254 -0.49 -17.35 -5.88
CA TYR A 254 0.60 -16.42 -5.61
C TYR A 254 1.58 -16.31 -6.78
N HIS A 255 1.99 -15.07 -7.06
CA HIS A 255 2.94 -14.74 -8.13
C HIS A 255 4.03 -13.79 -7.62
N LEU A 256 5.28 -14.02 -8.03
CA LEU A 256 6.38 -13.07 -7.91
C LEU A 256 6.63 -12.43 -9.27
N LEU A 257 6.56 -11.10 -9.34
CA LEU A 257 6.63 -10.33 -10.59
C LEU A 257 7.67 -9.20 -10.47
N PRO A 258 8.94 -9.44 -10.81
CA PRO A 258 9.90 -8.37 -11.02
C PRO A 258 9.53 -7.57 -12.27
N GLN A 259 9.36 -6.26 -12.16
CA GLN A 259 8.88 -5.40 -13.25
C GLN A 259 9.56 -4.04 -13.23
N ALA A 260 9.69 -3.42 -14.41
CA ALA A 260 10.09 -2.02 -14.50
C ALA A 260 8.97 -1.10 -14.00
N GLY A 261 9.33 0.04 -13.39
CA GLY A 261 8.39 1.05 -12.87
C GLY A 261 7.38 1.53 -13.90
N GLU A 262 7.81 1.66 -15.16
CA GLU A 262 6.95 2.09 -16.28
C GLU A 262 5.84 1.06 -16.59
N THR A 263 6.06 -0.22 -16.32
CA THR A 263 5.10 -1.31 -16.59
C THR A 263 4.37 -1.79 -15.35
N ALA A 264 4.90 -1.47 -14.17
CA ALA A 264 4.27 -1.84 -12.91
C ALA A 264 2.90 -1.16 -12.75
N PRO A 265 1.96 -1.79 -12.02
CA PRO A 265 0.72 -1.13 -11.66
C PRO A 265 0.99 0.25 -11.04
N PRO A 266 0.23 1.25 -11.47
CA PRO A 266 -1.11 1.13 -11.99
C PRO A 266 -1.17 1.46 -13.48
N ASN A 267 -0.13 1.15 -14.26
CA ASN A 267 -0.11 1.48 -15.68
C ASN A 267 -1.39 0.90 -16.36
N PRO A 268 -2.36 1.76 -16.75
CA PRO A 268 -3.64 1.28 -17.25
C PRO A 268 -3.53 0.61 -18.62
N LEU A 269 -2.39 0.77 -19.31
CA LEU A 269 -2.08 0.08 -20.57
C LEU A 269 -1.53 -1.34 -20.34
N SER A 270 -1.13 -1.68 -19.11
CA SER A 270 -0.52 -2.98 -18.77
C SER A 270 -1.53 -4.00 -18.23
N ASP A 271 -2.56 -3.57 -17.48
CA ASP A 271 -3.60 -4.45 -16.94
C ASP A 271 -4.89 -3.66 -16.63
N PRO A 272 -6.02 -3.92 -17.33
CA PRO A 272 -7.29 -3.25 -17.08
C PRO A 272 -8.09 -3.85 -15.91
N GLY A 273 -7.64 -4.96 -15.32
CA GLY A 273 -8.37 -5.67 -14.28
C GLY A 273 -8.40 -4.90 -12.95
N GLN A 274 -9.54 -4.94 -12.27
CA GLN A 274 -9.69 -4.34 -10.95
C GLN A 274 -8.83 -5.09 -9.94
N GLN A 275 -8.05 -4.35 -9.16
CA GLN A 275 -7.11 -4.88 -8.18
C GLN A 275 -6.98 -3.95 -6.99
N LEU A 276 -6.56 -4.46 -5.83
CA LEU A 276 -6.14 -3.65 -4.70
C LEU A 276 -4.62 -3.53 -4.73
N LEU A 277 -4.12 -2.30 -4.80
CA LEU A 277 -2.68 -2.05 -4.66
C LEU A 277 -2.34 -1.90 -3.18
N VAL A 278 -1.31 -2.60 -2.71
CA VAL A 278 -0.83 -2.52 -1.33
C VAL A 278 0.60 -2.01 -1.35
N LEU A 279 0.82 -0.87 -0.69
CA LEU A 279 2.08 -0.15 -0.69
C LEU A 279 2.62 -0.06 0.75
N PRO A 280 3.77 -0.65 1.07
CA PRO A 280 4.49 -0.27 2.28
C PRO A 280 5.00 1.17 2.13
N LEU A 281 4.97 1.92 3.22
CA LEU A 281 5.46 3.30 3.25
C LEU A 281 6.37 3.50 4.46
N GLU A 282 7.63 3.82 4.23
CA GLU A 282 8.53 4.26 5.28
C GLU A 282 8.51 5.79 5.34
N VAL A 283 7.95 6.34 6.41
CA VAL A 283 7.56 7.77 6.46
C VAL A 283 8.77 8.70 6.37
N ASP A 284 9.95 8.28 6.82
CA ASP A 284 11.16 9.11 6.77
C ASP A 284 11.96 8.95 5.47
N ASP A 285 11.59 8.00 4.60
CA ASP A 285 12.25 7.79 3.32
C ASP A 285 11.52 8.53 2.18
N ARG A 286 12.23 9.51 1.61
CA ARG A 286 11.71 10.34 0.51
C ARG A 286 11.48 9.52 -0.76
N PHE A 287 12.22 8.43 -0.97
CA PHE A 287 12.07 7.61 -2.16
C PHE A 287 10.76 6.85 -2.13
N THR A 288 10.49 6.09 -1.07
CA THR A 288 9.20 5.39 -0.89
C THR A 288 8.02 6.35 -0.85
N GLN A 289 8.16 7.53 -0.22
CA GLN A 289 7.11 8.56 -0.29
C GLN A 289 6.80 9.00 -1.72
N GLY A 290 7.81 9.33 -2.53
CA GLY A 290 7.63 9.74 -3.92
C GLY A 290 6.98 8.65 -4.77
N PHE A 291 7.41 7.40 -4.58
CA PHE A 291 6.83 6.23 -5.22
C PHE A 291 5.34 6.08 -4.87
N VAL A 292 5.00 6.12 -3.58
CA VAL A 292 3.61 5.99 -3.12
C VAL A 292 2.73 7.13 -3.66
N GLN A 293 3.21 8.37 -3.63
CA GLN A 293 2.49 9.52 -4.17
C GLN A 293 2.21 9.39 -5.67
N ASP A 294 3.19 8.94 -6.46
CA ASP A 294 3.01 8.70 -7.88
C ASP A 294 1.92 7.65 -8.15
N ARG A 295 1.95 6.55 -7.38
CA ARG A 295 0.93 5.49 -7.47
C ARG A 295 -0.45 5.98 -7.10
N ILE A 296 -0.60 6.80 -6.05
CA ILE A 296 -1.88 7.46 -5.74
C ILE A 296 -2.35 8.32 -6.90
N ARG A 297 -1.48 9.16 -7.47
CA ARG A 297 -1.85 10.10 -8.53
C ARG A 297 -2.29 9.40 -9.81
N ARG A 298 -1.63 8.31 -10.20
CA ARG A 298 -1.87 7.64 -11.48
C ARG A 298 -2.86 6.48 -11.41
N SER A 299 -3.03 5.87 -10.24
CA SER A 299 -3.83 4.66 -10.15
C SER A 299 -5.33 4.92 -10.26
N PRO A 300 -6.04 4.16 -11.10
CA PRO A 300 -7.49 4.12 -11.02
C PRO A 300 -7.95 3.30 -9.80
N HIS A 301 -7.17 2.30 -9.39
CA HIS A 301 -7.50 1.31 -8.38
C HIS A 301 -7.45 1.88 -6.94
N PRO A 302 -8.20 1.29 -5.99
CA PRO A 302 -8.00 1.57 -4.58
C PRO A 302 -6.58 1.18 -4.15
N ILE A 303 -6.03 1.97 -3.23
CA ILE A 303 -4.66 1.79 -2.73
C ILE A 303 -4.69 1.69 -1.22
N LEU A 304 -4.17 0.59 -0.69
CA LEU A 304 -3.90 0.41 0.73
C LEU A 304 -2.45 0.75 1.02
N ILE A 305 -2.23 1.78 1.82
CA ILE A 305 -0.91 2.25 2.21
C ILE A 305 -0.69 1.81 3.64
N VAL A 306 0.41 1.12 3.90
CA VAL A 306 0.75 0.60 5.22
C VAL A 306 1.96 1.40 5.75
N PRO A 307 1.72 2.43 6.57
CA PRO A 307 2.77 3.33 7.03
C PRO A 307 3.62 2.66 8.10
N GLY A 308 4.93 2.84 8.05
CA GLY A 308 5.97 2.42 8.99
C GLY A 308 5.83 3.01 10.38
N HIS A 309 6.94 3.11 11.11
CA HIS A 309 6.93 3.88 12.35
C HIS A 309 6.62 5.34 12.01
N VAL A 310 5.60 5.91 12.66
CA VAL A 310 5.35 7.35 12.64
C VAL A 310 5.86 7.88 13.97
N PRO A 311 6.81 8.83 13.99
CA PRO A 311 7.19 9.52 15.22
C PRO A 311 5.93 10.11 15.87
N GLY A 312 5.66 9.72 17.13
CA GLY A 312 4.45 10.10 17.86
C GLY A 312 4.35 11.58 18.21
#